data_AF-A0A815EIT8-F1
#
_entry.id   AF-A0A815EIT8-F1
#
_cell.length_a   1.000
_cell.length_b   1.000
_cell.length_c   1.000
_cell.angle_alpha   90.00
_cell.angle_beta   90.00
_cell.angle_gamma   90.00
#
_symmetry.space_group_name_H-M   'P 1'
#
loop_
_entity.id
_entity.type
_entity.pdbx_description
1 polymer ?
#
loop_
_entity_poly.entity_id
_entity_poly.type
_entity_poly.pdbx_seq_one_letter_code
_entity_poly.pdbx_strand_id
1 'polypeptide(L)'
;MFEKLKRKKILVISVCLFLILIIELYPSHINVSNNNENYFIGANAIIDALKQAESLEAELEQRYQLTAVILHWKRLSQVQLTVQYYLNTSFFKEIIVWNNNPQINLTLNKILTNNQSSNLVRIINSKYNLKDEAKYRACVEAKTLVCFYADDDWDVSHYMNTLIASFRSDPNVLHTATNVATYYNNMLWTFMDSRIDLHTGFSWIGSGSIFLREHARRHLQLLTMNLKTNQELFAFSDLFFSIWLNDIPSQMLVNLRSLSMNVNKTDTPFSSTNEFYDFQKASSVLAIRKLEYSLRLNQSTMTVSFPRQQYRRFPYCVKSPSLKDDFIFYSNVLPIDIEHIPFDITRDAKRATYINVPSGPNYIHFINYNTLKAVDNDRTTCWRPKGLVKKGDFFAIDFLYIQTNIIFSLIIGHSQKVQSSLNIRISFDGMWWISHQSLKDTVIDVNQNSTAKFQRLVIDSRQFSPELQSFRYIAFNATHALNETFQPSEYGAFNRDDGNQVFINYIQGNIQLRSMHSFDDKYTTYTYTLSYL
;
A
#
# COMPACT_ATOMS: atom_id res chain seq x y z
N MET A 1 25.84 -34.35 41.96
CA MET A 1 24.43 -34.62 41.58
C MET A 1 23.49 -33.46 41.99
N PHE A 2 23.63 -32.90 43.20
CA PHE A 2 22.80 -31.79 43.70
C PHE A 2 22.91 -30.46 42.91
N GLU A 3 24.08 -30.12 42.34
CA GLU A 3 24.24 -28.91 41.51
C GLU A 3 23.45 -28.94 40.19
N LYS A 4 23.35 -30.11 39.54
CA LYS A 4 22.60 -30.29 38.29
C LYS A 4 21.09 -30.11 38.51
N LEU A 5 20.59 -30.47 39.69
CA LEU A 5 19.19 -30.27 40.07
C LEU A 5 18.88 -28.79 40.37
N LYS A 6 19.82 -28.04 40.97
CA LYS A 6 19.68 -26.59 41.20
C LYS A 6 19.62 -25.81 39.88
N ARG A 7 20.50 -26.12 38.92
CA ARG A 7 20.50 -25.45 37.60
C ARG A 7 19.24 -25.73 36.78
N LYS A 8 18.69 -26.96 36.84
CA LYS A 8 17.41 -27.28 36.18
C LYS A 8 16.23 -26.50 36.79
N LYS A 9 16.17 -26.35 38.11
CA LYS A 9 15.09 -25.57 38.76
C LYS A 9 15.16 -24.08 38.41
N ILE A 10 16.36 -23.50 38.37
CA ILE A 10 16.53 -22.08 37.99
C ILE A 10 16.15 -21.85 36.52
N LEU A 11 16.51 -22.76 35.62
CA LEU A 11 16.14 -22.66 34.20
C LEU A 11 14.62 -22.75 34.00
N VAL A 12 13.94 -23.66 34.71
CA VAL A 12 12.48 -23.80 34.63
C VAL A 12 11.78 -22.55 35.17
N ILE A 13 12.26 -21.98 36.29
CA ILE A 13 11.69 -20.76 36.86
C ILE A 13 11.90 -19.56 35.92
N SER A 14 13.09 -19.41 35.31
CA SER A 14 13.34 -18.36 34.31
C SER A 14 12.48 -18.50 33.07
N VAL A 15 12.28 -19.72 32.56
CA VAL A 15 11.42 -19.97 31.39
C VAL A 15 9.95 -19.69 31.73
N CYS A 16 9.48 -20.08 32.92
CA CYS A 16 8.12 -19.77 33.38
C CYS A 16 7.90 -18.26 33.57
N LEU A 17 8.85 -17.53 34.17
CA LEU A 17 8.75 -16.07 34.32
C LEU A 17 8.80 -15.35 32.98
N PHE A 18 9.60 -15.83 32.03
CA PHE A 18 9.65 -15.28 30.68
C PHE A 18 8.36 -15.55 29.88
N LEU A 19 7.75 -16.72 30.06
CA LEU A 19 6.44 -17.05 29.48
C LEU A 19 5.31 -16.22 30.10
N ILE A 20 5.33 -15.97 31.41
CA ILE A 20 4.35 -15.11 32.09
C ILE A 20 4.47 -13.65 31.61
N LEU A 21 5.71 -13.14 31.45
CA LEU A 21 5.96 -11.81 30.88
C LEU A 21 5.52 -11.69 29.41
N ILE A 22 5.63 -12.76 28.61
CA ILE A 22 5.10 -12.79 27.24
C ILE A 22 3.56 -12.79 27.24
N ILE A 23 2.94 -13.47 28.20
CA ILE A 23 1.46 -13.51 28.35
C ILE A 23 0.91 -12.16 28.85
N GLU A 24 1.65 -11.41 29.67
CA GLU A 24 1.22 -10.07 30.13
C GLU A 24 1.53 -8.93 29.14
N LEU A 25 2.54 -9.09 28.27
CA LEU A 25 2.87 -8.10 27.22
C LEU A 25 2.11 -8.30 25.90
N TYR A 26 1.36 -9.40 25.76
CA TYR A 26 0.40 -9.59 24.69
C TYR A 26 -1.01 -9.56 25.30
N PRO A 27 -1.84 -8.52 25.06
CA PRO A 27 -3.25 -8.67 25.33
C PRO A 27 -3.71 -9.89 24.55
N SER A 28 -4.23 -10.89 25.27
CA SER A 28 -4.83 -12.07 24.68
C SER A 28 -5.73 -11.62 23.54
N HIS A 29 -5.34 -11.92 22.30
CA HIS A 29 -6.22 -11.78 21.16
C HIS A 29 -7.45 -12.61 21.47
N ILE A 30 -8.50 -11.93 21.93
CA ILE A 30 -9.83 -12.50 21.99
C ILE A 30 -10.17 -12.75 20.52
N ASN A 31 -9.93 -13.98 20.06
CA ASN A 31 -10.59 -14.51 18.89
C ASN A 31 -12.07 -14.55 19.23
N VAL A 32 -12.75 -13.41 19.04
CA VAL A 32 -14.20 -13.33 19.04
C VAL A 32 -14.62 -14.09 17.79
N SER A 33 -14.96 -15.36 18.01
CA SER A 33 -15.57 -16.20 16.99
C SER A 33 -16.83 -15.52 16.46
N ASN A 34 -17.03 -15.67 15.15
CA ASN A 34 -18.19 -15.23 14.37
C ASN A 34 -19.50 -15.91 14.84
N ASN A 35 -19.93 -15.68 16.07
CA ASN A 35 -21.24 -16.09 16.53
C ASN A 35 -22.16 -14.87 16.63
N ASN A 36 -23.32 -14.98 15.98
CA ASN A 36 -24.42 -14.03 15.89
C ASN A 36 -25.11 -13.77 17.25
N GLU A 37 -24.35 -13.60 18.34
CA GLU A 37 -24.92 -13.18 19.62
C GLU A 37 -24.76 -11.67 19.76
N ASN A 38 -25.91 -11.00 19.94
CA ASN A 38 -26.02 -9.59 20.29
C ASN A 38 -25.37 -9.35 21.66
N TYR A 39 -24.05 -9.32 21.73
CA TYR A 39 -23.36 -8.73 22.86
C TYR A 39 -23.55 -7.22 22.73
N PHE A 40 -24.42 -6.66 23.58
CA PHE A 40 -24.36 -5.25 23.91
C PHE A 40 -22.97 -4.99 24.49
N ILE A 41 -22.04 -4.56 23.65
CA ILE A 41 -20.73 -4.09 24.10
C ILE A 41 -21.01 -2.85 24.93
N GLY A 42 -20.67 -2.89 26.23
CA GLY A 42 -20.88 -1.75 27.11
C GLY A 42 -20.08 -0.53 26.64
N ALA A 43 -20.65 0.67 26.79
CA ALA A 43 -20.02 1.94 26.42
C ALA A 43 -18.56 2.07 26.92
N ASN A 44 -18.28 1.60 28.14
CA ASN A 44 -16.93 1.61 28.71
C ASN A 44 -15.93 0.78 27.89
N ALA A 45 -16.33 -0.38 27.38
CA ALA A 45 -15.45 -1.21 26.55
C ALA A 45 -15.14 -0.55 25.20
N ILE A 46 -16.10 0.20 24.62
CA ILE A 46 -15.89 0.98 23.40
C ILE A 46 -14.90 2.12 23.66
N ILE A 47 -15.09 2.86 24.76
CA ILE A 47 -14.19 3.96 25.15
C ILE A 47 -12.77 3.46 25.42
N ASP A 48 -12.62 2.31 26.09
CA ASP A 48 -11.31 1.72 26.36
C ASP A 48 -10.63 1.23 25.07
N ALA A 49 -11.40 0.65 24.13
CA ALA A 49 -10.88 0.26 22.82
C ALA A 49 -10.45 1.48 21.99
N LEU A 50 -11.20 2.58 22.03
CA LEU A 50 -10.84 3.83 21.37
C LEU A 50 -9.49 4.36 21.89
N LYS A 51 -9.33 4.46 23.22
CA LYS A 51 -8.07 4.90 23.85
C LYS A 51 -6.89 4.01 23.49
N GLN A 52 -7.10 2.69 23.47
CA GLN A 52 -6.07 1.73 23.07
C GLN A 52 -5.67 1.94 21.61
N ALA A 53 -6.63 2.17 20.71
CA ALA A 53 -6.37 2.45 19.31
C ALA A 53 -5.61 3.77 19.11
N GLU A 54 -6.00 4.85 19.79
CA GLU A 54 -5.29 6.14 19.75
C GLU A 54 -3.84 6.00 20.25
N SER A 55 -3.64 5.29 21.37
CA SER A 55 -2.31 5.01 21.89
C SER A 55 -1.47 4.19 20.92
N LEU A 56 -2.07 3.19 20.25
CA LEU A 56 -1.39 2.37 19.25
C LEU A 56 -1.00 3.22 18.02
N GLU A 57 -1.88 4.09 17.52
CA GLU A 57 -1.55 4.97 16.39
C GLU A 57 -0.35 5.88 16.71
N ALA A 58 -0.33 6.47 17.92
CA ALA A 58 0.79 7.28 18.38
C ALA A 58 2.08 6.47 18.52
N GLU A 59 2.01 5.25 19.07
CA GLU A 59 3.18 4.35 19.16
C GLU A 59 3.71 4.01 17.77
N LEU A 60 2.83 3.65 16.83
CA LEU A 60 3.21 3.29 15.46
C LEU A 60 3.88 4.47 14.75
N GLU A 61 3.35 5.68 14.89
CA GLU A 61 3.96 6.89 14.32
C GLU A 61 5.35 7.18 14.90
N GLN A 62 5.50 7.04 16.23
CA GLN A 62 6.79 7.25 16.89
C GLN A 62 7.81 6.16 16.52
N ARG A 63 7.39 4.90 16.48
CA ARG A 63 8.23 3.73 16.21
C ARG A 63 8.66 3.66 14.75
N TYR A 64 7.74 3.96 13.84
CA TYR A 64 7.92 3.83 12.40
C TYR A 64 8.16 5.19 11.74
N GLN A 65 9.14 5.92 12.27
CA GLN A 65 9.74 7.07 11.59
C GLN A 65 10.42 6.61 10.29
N LEU A 66 10.39 7.47 9.26
CA LEU A 66 10.83 7.11 7.92
C LEU A 66 12.13 7.81 7.53
N THR A 67 12.99 7.07 6.85
CA THR A 67 14.09 7.59 6.02
C THR A 67 13.67 7.52 4.56
N ALA A 68 13.71 8.64 3.84
CA ALA A 68 13.55 8.63 2.38
C ALA A 68 14.86 8.18 1.72
N VAL A 69 14.78 7.31 0.72
CA VAL A 69 15.91 6.87 -0.10
C VAL A 69 15.68 7.31 -1.53
N ILE A 70 16.64 8.03 -2.10
CA ILE A 70 16.63 8.49 -3.50
C ILE A 70 17.91 8.02 -4.17
N LEU A 71 17.79 7.35 -5.32
CA LEU A 71 18.94 7.00 -6.14
C LEU A 71 19.19 8.10 -7.17
N HIS A 72 20.46 8.47 -7.34
CA HIS A 72 20.90 9.38 -8.37
C HIS A 72 21.84 8.68 -9.36
N TRP A 73 21.63 8.89 -10.66
CA TRP A 73 22.59 8.51 -11.71
C TRP A 73 22.83 9.66 -12.70
N LYS A 74 21.81 10.04 -13.47
CA LYS A 74 21.89 11.07 -14.52
C LYS A 74 21.01 12.30 -14.27
N ARG A 75 19.88 12.12 -13.58
CA ARG A 75 18.77 13.08 -13.51
C ARG A 75 18.86 13.98 -12.27
N LEU A 76 19.92 14.77 -12.17
CA LEU A 76 20.18 15.59 -10.99
C LEU A 76 19.03 16.57 -10.67
N SER A 77 18.42 17.18 -11.69
CA SER A 77 17.32 18.14 -11.48
C SER A 77 16.07 17.47 -10.90
N GLN A 78 15.75 16.24 -11.31
CA GLN A 78 14.65 15.49 -10.70
C GLN A 78 14.97 15.14 -9.24
N VAL A 79 16.20 14.71 -8.94
CA VAL A 79 16.63 14.43 -7.56
C VAL A 79 16.52 15.69 -6.69
N GLN A 80 16.89 16.87 -7.20
CA GLN A 80 16.72 18.14 -6.48
C GLN A 80 15.25 18.42 -6.16
N LEU A 81 14.35 18.26 -7.14
CA LEU A 81 12.91 18.45 -6.96
C LEU A 81 12.33 17.47 -5.92
N THR A 82 12.69 16.20 -6.00
CA THR A 82 12.23 15.17 -5.05
C THR A 82 12.74 15.45 -3.64
N VAL A 83 14.01 15.84 -3.48
CA VAL A 83 14.56 16.21 -2.16
C VAL A 83 13.84 17.44 -1.60
N GLN A 84 13.61 18.47 -2.42
CA GLN A 84 12.88 19.67 -2.00
C GLN A 84 11.45 19.33 -1.55
N TYR A 85 10.76 18.46 -2.29
CA TYR A 85 9.43 17.98 -1.90
C TYR A 85 9.48 17.27 -0.55
N TYR A 86 10.41 16.32 -0.36
CA TYR A 86 10.53 15.57 0.90
C TYR A 86 10.89 16.46 2.10
N LEU A 87 11.75 17.46 1.92
CA LEU A 87 12.07 18.44 2.96
C LEU A 87 10.87 19.28 3.39
N ASN A 88 9.92 19.53 2.49
CA ASN A 88 8.70 20.27 2.81
C ASN A 88 7.64 19.39 3.49
N THR A 89 7.89 18.09 3.63
CA THR A 89 7.00 17.15 4.33
C THR A 89 7.50 16.88 5.75
N SER A 90 6.58 16.60 6.68
CA SER A 90 6.93 16.30 8.07
C SER A 90 7.27 14.82 8.33
N PHE A 91 7.13 13.96 7.32
CA PHE A 91 7.22 12.50 7.48
C PHE A 91 8.64 11.98 7.70
N PHE A 92 9.63 12.62 7.06
CA PHE A 92 10.98 12.09 7.00
C PHE A 92 11.86 12.63 8.12
N LYS A 93 12.56 11.72 8.80
CA LYS A 93 13.61 12.06 9.79
C LYS A 93 15.00 12.05 9.19
N GLU A 94 15.14 11.51 7.99
CA GLU A 94 16.37 11.48 7.20
C GLU A 94 16.00 11.33 5.72
N ILE A 95 16.82 11.91 4.84
CA ILE A 95 16.78 11.72 3.40
C ILE A 95 18.18 11.27 2.98
N ILE A 96 18.29 10.08 2.42
CA ILE A 96 19.53 9.54 1.84
C ILE A 96 19.47 9.70 0.34
N VAL A 97 20.40 10.49 -0.20
CA VAL A 97 20.68 10.54 -1.64
C VAL A 97 21.87 9.65 -1.94
N TRP A 98 21.61 8.50 -2.56
CA TRP A 98 22.66 7.57 -2.98
C TRP A 98 23.08 7.88 -4.41
N ASN A 99 24.27 8.44 -4.57
CA ASN A 99 24.84 8.70 -5.89
C ASN A 99 25.48 7.44 -6.46
N ASN A 100 24.81 6.82 -7.43
CA ASN A 100 25.33 5.71 -8.20
C ASN A 100 26.31 6.15 -9.29
N ASN A 101 26.48 7.44 -9.57
CA ASN A 101 27.35 7.95 -10.63
C ASN A 101 28.79 8.20 -10.14
N PRO A 102 29.76 7.34 -10.49
CA PRO A 102 31.13 7.47 -10.01
C PRO A 102 31.91 8.59 -10.70
N GLN A 103 31.38 9.14 -11.81
CA GLN A 103 32.03 10.23 -12.54
C GLN A 103 31.79 11.59 -11.88
N ILE A 104 30.83 11.68 -10.97
CA ILE A 104 30.53 12.92 -10.25
C ILE A 104 30.58 12.67 -8.75
N ASN A 105 31.10 13.65 -8.01
CA ASN A 105 30.93 13.71 -6.58
C ASN A 105 29.79 14.68 -6.26
N LEU A 106 28.69 14.16 -5.72
CA LEU A 106 27.57 14.97 -5.26
C LEU A 106 27.90 15.61 -3.91
N THR A 107 27.53 16.88 -3.77
CA THR A 107 27.67 17.68 -2.56
C THR A 107 26.32 18.28 -2.21
N LEU A 108 26.16 18.72 -0.95
CA LEU A 108 24.88 19.27 -0.47
C LEU A 108 24.41 20.45 -1.32
N ASN A 109 25.33 21.35 -1.70
CA ASN A 109 25.03 22.52 -2.54
C ASN A 109 24.58 22.15 -3.97
N LYS A 110 24.84 20.93 -4.44
CA LYS A 110 24.32 20.43 -5.72
C LYS A 110 22.91 19.85 -5.59
N ILE A 111 22.48 19.48 -4.38
CA ILE A 111 21.17 18.89 -4.12
C ILE A 111 20.19 19.93 -3.59
N LEU A 112 20.64 20.74 -2.64
CA LEU A 112 19.86 21.81 -2.04
C LEU A 112 20.00 23.07 -2.89
N THR A 113 18.89 23.49 -3.48
CA THR A 113 18.80 24.75 -4.21
C THR A 113 18.64 25.91 -3.21
N ASN A 114 18.96 27.15 -3.63
CA ASN A 114 18.66 28.39 -2.89
C ASN A 114 19.29 28.53 -1.49
N ASN A 115 20.57 28.16 -1.31
CA ASN A 115 21.31 28.29 -0.04
C ASN A 115 20.63 27.59 1.16
N GLN A 116 19.74 26.63 0.91
CA GLN A 116 19.14 25.84 1.97
C GLN A 116 20.21 24.94 2.61
N SER A 117 20.31 24.98 3.94
CA SER A 117 21.03 23.99 4.73
C SER A 117 20.01 23.06 5.37
N SER A 118 20.22 21.75 5.27
CA SER A 118 19.38 20.77 5.97
C SER A 118 20.23 19.68 6.59
N ASN A 119 20.01 19.43 7.88
CA ASN A 119 20.62 18.31 8.60
C ASN A 119 19.93 16.97 8.31
N LEU A 120 18.81 16.99 7.56
CA LEU A 120 18.07 15.78 7.19
C LEU A 120 18.71 15.06 6.00
N VAL A 121 19.43 15.78 5.13
CA VAL A 121 19.95 15.22 3.87
C VAL A 121 21.36 14.67 4.07
N ARG A 122 21.53 13.38 3.77
CA ARG A 122 22.82 12.70 3.74
C ARG A 122 23.09 12.18 2.32
N ILE A 123 24.28 12.48 1.80
CA ILE A 123 24.70 12.04 0.47
C ILE A 123 25.72 10.91 0.63
N ILE A 124 25.50 9.81 -0.08
CA ILE A 124 26.45 8.69 -0.16
C ILE A 124 26.94 8.59 -1.61
N ASN A 125 28.22 8.88 -1.83
CA ASN A 125 28.84 8.78 -3.16
C ASN A 125 29.44 7.38 -3.36
N SER A 126 28.80 6.58 -4.19
CA SER A 126 29.27 5.23 -4.51
C SER A 126 30.43 5.27 -5.50
N LYS A 127 31.40 4.35 -5.32
CA LYS A 127 32.53 4.17 -6.25
C LYS A 127 32.11 3.49 -7.57
N TYR A 128 30.94 2.85 -7.59
CA TYR A 128 30.42 2.08 -8.72
C TYR A 128 28.90 2.29 -8.86
N ASN A 129 28.37 2.02 -10.05
CA ASN A 129 26.93 1.97 -10.24
C ASN A 129 26.39 0.62 -9.72
N LEU A 130 25.72 0.65 -8.56
CA LEU A 130 25.14 -0.54 -7.94
C LEU A 130 23.72 -0.86 -8.45
N LYS A 131 23.20 -0.07 -9.40
CA LYS A 131 21.83 -0.18 -9.94
C LYS A 131 20.80 -0.33 -8.82
N ASP A 132 19.95 -1.36 -8.89
CA ASP A 132 18.86 -1.61 -7.94
C ASP A 132 19.38 -1.93 -6.53
N GLU A 133 20.56 -2.53 -6.38
CA GLU A 133 21.10 -2.93 -5.09
C GLU A 133 21.30 -1.73 -4.15
N ALA A 134 21.58 -0.56 -4.74
CA ALA A 134 21.87 0.69 -4.04
C ALA A 134 20.79 1.08 -3.03
N LYS A 135 19.50 0.88 -3.35
CA LYS A 135 18.39 1.33 -2.48
C LYS A 135 18.32 0.49 -1.20
N TYR A 136 18.63 -0.80 -1.28
CA TYR A 136 18.69 -1.68 -0.11
C TYR A 136 19.89 -1.35 0.77
N ARG A 137 21.04 -1.05 0.17
CA ARG A 137 22.23 -0.59 0.91
C ARG A 137 21.95 0.74 1.61
N ALA A 138 21.38 1.71 0.90
CA ALA A 138 20.96 2.98 1.48
C ALA A 138 20.00 2.77 2.65
N CYS A 139 19.02 1.86 2.50
CA CYS A 139 18.09 1.54 3.56
C CYS A 139 18.77 0.89 4.79
N VAL A 140 19.72 -0.03 4.60
CA VAL A 140 20.52 -0.59 5.71
C VAL A 140 21.31 0.48 6.46
N GLU A 141 21.80 1.49 5.76
CA GLU A 141 22.50 2.64 6.33
C GLU A 141 21.57 3.66 7.00
N ALA A 142 20.24 3.52 6.86
CA ALA A 142 19.27 4.48 7.41
C ALA A 142 19.31 4.55 8.93
N LYS A 143 19.05 5.73 9.49
CA LYS A 143 18.96 5.94 10.94
C LYS A 143 17.66 5.41 11.54
N THR A 144 16.59 5.40 10.74
CA THR A 144 15.27 4.93 11.16
C THR A 144 15.06 3.44 10.89
N LEU A 145 13.94 2.88 11.37
CA LEU A 145 13.57 1.48 11.14
C LEU A 145 12.95 1.23 9.76
N VAL A 146 12.50 2.29 9.07
CA VAL A 146 11.64 2.21 7.89
C VAL A 146 12.22 3.05 6.77
N CYS A 147 12.23 2.49 5.56
CA CYS A 147 12.65 3.20 4.38
C CYS A 147 11.46 3.45 3.46
N PHE A 148 11.32 4.68 3.01
CA PHE A 148 10.49 5.05 1.88
C PHE A 148 11.39 5.15 0.64
N TYR A 149 11.00 4.53 -0.45
CA TYR A 149 11.75 4.56 -1.70
C TYR A 149 10.84 4.89 -2.88
N ALA A 150 11.33 5.76 -3.77
CA ALA A 150 10.77 5.97 -5.10
C ALA A 150 11.91 6.29 -6.08
N ASP A 151 11.74 5.90 -7.34
CA ASP A 151 12.62 6.30 -8.42
C ASP A 151 12.51 7.82 -8.66
N ASP A 152 13.57 8.39 -9.22
CA ASP A 152 13.73 9.82 -9.51
C ASP A 152 12.87 10.32 -10.69
N ASP A 153 11.91 9.53 -11.19
CA ASP A 153 11.00 9.90 -12.28
C ASP A 153 9.51 9.76 -11.97
N TRP A 154 9.15 9.38 -10.74
CA TRP A 154 7.75 9.30 -10.31
C TRP A 154 7.38 10.40 -9.32
N ASP A 155 6.27 11.08 -9.58
CA ASP A 155 5.63 11.98 -8.63
C ASP A 155 4.79 11.17 -7.65
N VAL A 156 5.25 11.13 -6.40
CA VAL A 156 4.59 10.42 -5.28
C VAL A 156 3.69 11.33 -4.45
N SER A 157 3.61 12.62 -4.77
CA SER A 157 3.02 13.62 -3.88
C SER A 157 1.54 13.45 -3.59
N HIS A 158 0.83 12.73 -4.45
CA HIS A 158 -0.62 12.56 -4.41
C HIS A 158 -1.08 11.19 -3.86
N TYR A 159 -0.16 10.38 -3.31
CA TYR A 159 -0.48 9.11 -2.64
C TYR A 159 0.49 8.75 -1.50
N MET A 160 1.31 9.71 -1.05
CA MET A 160 2.34 9.44 -0.05
C MET A 160 1.74 9.24 1.36
N ASN A 161 0.74 10.02 1.74
CA ASN A 161 0.08 9.92 3.04
C ASN A 161 -0.63 8.57 3.19
N THR A 162 -1.40 8.20 2.17
CA THR A 162 -2.11 6.93 2.10
C THR A 162 -1.17 5.73 2.07
N LEU A 163 -0.05 5.81 1.36
CA LEU A 163 0.95 4.75 1.36
C LEU A 163 1.61 4.59 2.76
N ILE A 164 1.95 5.70 3.42
CA ILE A 164 2.49 5.70 4.80
C ILE A 164 1.46 5.13 5.79
N ALA A 165 0.20 5.57 5.71
CA ALA A 165 -0.86 5.07 6.57
C ALA A 165 -1.11 3.57 6.35
N SER A 166 -1.14 3.11 5.10
CA SER A 166 -1.23 1.68 4.77
C SER A 166 -0.09 0.88 5.40
N PHE A 167 1.15 1.39 5.29
CA PHE A 167 2.30 0.74 5.93
C PHE A 167 2.16 0.67 7.45
N ARG A 168 1.82 1.79 8.11
CA ARG A 168 1.65 1.83 9.57
C ARG A 168 0.55 0.87 10.05
N SER A 169 -0.48 0.63 9.25
CA SER A 169 -1.52 -0.35 9.56
C SER A 169 -1.00 -1.78 9.59
N ASP A 170 -0.03 -2.15 8.74
CA ASP A 170 0.59 -3.48 8.71
C ASP A 170 2.10 -3.42 8.36
N PRO A 171 2.97 -3.02 9.32
CA PRO A 171 4.37 -2.66 9.06
C PRO A 171 5.28 -3.84 8.68
N ASN A 172 4.83 -5.08 8.88
CA ASN A 172 5.62 -6.28 8.62
C ASN A 172 5.52 -6.75 7.15
N VAL A 173 4.69 -6.09 6.35
CA VAL A 173 4.50 -6.40 4.92
C VAL A 173 5.19 -5.33 4.07
N LEU A 174 5.63 -5.69 2.87
CA LEU A 174 6.05 -4.70 1.86
C LEU A 174 4.83 -3.95 1.33
N HIS A 175 4.83 -2.62 1.43
CA HIS A 175 3.82 -1.76 0.81
C HIS A 175 4.37 -1.10 -0.43
N THR A 176 3.61 -1.09 -1.52
CA THR A 176 4.00 -0.46 -2.78
C THR A 176 2.83 0.26 -3.42
N ALA A 177 3.11 1.18 -4.32
CA ALA A 177 2.14 1.81 -5.21
C ALA A 177 2.48 1.50 -6.66
N THR A 178 1.47 1.26 -7.50
CA THR A 178 1.67 1.02 -8.93
C THR A 178 0.41 1.32 -9.75
N ASN A 179 0.52 1.38 -11.08
CA ASN A 179 -0.64 1.59 -11.95
C ASN A 179 -1.49 0.31 -12.11
N VAL A 180 -2.69 0.46 -12.69
CA VAL A 180 -3.68 -0.62 -12.81
C VAL A 180 -3.16 -1.82 -13.62
N ALA A 181 -2.51 -1.57 -14.76
CA ALA A 181 -2.00 -2.64 -15.62
C ALA A 181 -0.90 -3.45 -14.93
N THR A 182 0.04 -2.75 -14.30
CA THR A 182 1.16 -3.33 -13.58
C THR A 182 0.68 -4.11 -12.35
N TYR A 183 -0.30 -3.61 -11.59
CA TYR A 183 -0.90 -4.34 -10.48
C TYR A 183 -1.49 -5.68 -10.91
N TYR A 184 -2.27 -5.69 -11.99
CA TYR A 184 -2.86 -6.94 -12.49
C TYR A 184 -1.77 -7.93 -12.91
N ASN A 185 -0.70 -7.46 -13.54
CA ASN A 185 0.46 -8.29 -13.88
C ASN A 185 1.14 -8.85 -12.62
N ASN A 186 1.39 -8.01 -11.62
CA ASN A 186 1.98 -8.42 -10.34
C ASN A 186 1.13 -9.50 -9.63
N MET A 187 -0.21 -9.39 -9.71
CA MET A 187 -1.13 -10.40 -9.17
C MET A 187 -1.01 -11.75 -9.89
N LEU A 188 -0.76 -11.76 -11.22
CA LEU A 188 -0.49 -13.01 -11.94
C LEU A 188 0.82 -13.68 -11.47
N TRP A 189 1.73 -12.91 -10.90
CA TRP A 189 3.03 -13.32 -10.36
C TRP A 189 2.96 -13.52 -8.84
N THR A 190 1.81 -14.00 -8.38
CA THR A 190 1.58 -14.48 -7.01
C THR A 190 1.58 -16.00 -7.00
N PHE A 191 2.29 -16.56 -6.03
CA PHE A 191 2.56 -18.00 -5.90
C PHE A 191 2.20 -18.47 -4.49
N MET A 192 1.35 -19.49 -4.41
CA MET A 192 0.87 -20.05 -3.15
C MET A 192 0.98 -21.58 -3.19
N ASP A 193 1.65 -22.16 -2.20
CA ASP A 193 1.66 -23.61 -1.93
C ASP A 193 1.75 -23.85 -0.41
N SER A 194 0.58 -24.13 0.19
CA SER A 194 0.45 -24.31 1.65
C SER A 194 1.23 -25.53 2.17
N ARG A 195 1.60 -26.49 1.33
CA ARG A 195 2.33 -27.70 1.73
C ARG A 195 3.79 -27.42 2.12
N ILE A 196 4.32 -26.30 1.63
CA ILE A 196 5.71 -25.88 1.85
C ILE A 196 5.80 -24.46 2.43
N ASP A 197 4.67 -23.90 2.87
CA ASP A 197 4.59 -22.52 3.36
C ASP A 197 5.07 -21.47 2.34
N LEU A 198 4.87 -21.73 1.04
CA LEU A 198 5.15 -20.77 -0.03
C LEU A 198 3.97 -19.82 -0.16
N HIS A 199 4.23 -18.53 0.03
CA HIS A 199 3.20 -17.52 0.00
C HIS A 199 3.78 -16.19 -0.44
N THR A 200 3.96 -15.95 -1.74
CA THR A 200 4.71 -14.77 -2.18
C THR A 200 4.11 -14.10 -3.40
N GLY A 201 4.38 -12.80 -3.56
CA GLY A 201 4.00 -12.03 -4.73
C GLY A 201 5.11 -11.14 -5.26
N PHE A 202 5.09 -10.88 -6.56
CA PHE A 202 5.94 -9.86 -7.16
C PHE A 202 5.36 -8.45 -6.93
N SER A 203 6.22 -7.45 -6.77
CA SER A 203 5.85 -6.05 -6.88
C SER A 203 7.00 -5.19 -7.35
N TRP A 204 6.72 -4.28 -8.29
CA TRP A 204 7.63 -3.19 -8.62
C TRP A 204 7.64 -2.17 -7.49
N ILE A 205 8.83 -1.76 -7.05
CA ILE A 205 8.99 -0.89 -5.88
C ILE A 205 9.36 0.57 -6.24
N GLY A 206 9.57 0.85 -7.53
CA GLY A 206 10.04 2.14 -8.05
C GLY A 206 9.04 3.28 -7.92
N SER A 207 7.74 3.01 -8.01
CA SER A 207 6.69 4.03 -7.96
C SER A 207 6.18 4.33 -6.54
N GLY A 208 7.06 4.25 -5.53
CA GLY A 208 6.70 4.37 -4.13
C GLY A 208 6.61 3.01 -3.45
N SER A 209 7.47 2.80 -2.47
CA SER A 209 7.49 1.61 -1.62
C SER A 209 7.93 1.94 -0.21
N ILE A 210 7.40 1.19 0.75
CA ILE A 210 7.76 1.29 2.16
C ILE A 210 8.04 -0.10 2.71
N PHE A 211 9.20 -0.26 3.32
CA PHE A 211 9.64 -1.51 3.92
C PHE A 211 10.58 -1.28 5.11
N LEU A 212 10.67 -2.30 5.96
CA LEU A 212 11.58 -2.28 7.10
C LEU A 212 13.04 -2.37 6.66
N ARG A 213 13.92 -1.65 7.36
CA ARG A 213 15.39 -1.77 7.23
C ARG A 213 15.86 -3.21 7.39
N GLU A 214 15.20 -3.97 8.25
CA GLU A 214 15.46 -5.39 8.46
C GLU A 214 15.18 -6.23 7.20
N HIS A 215 14.16 -5.89 6.41
CA HIS A 215 13.89 -6.56 5.12
C HIS A 215 15.01 -6.30 4.12
N ALA A 216 15.48 -5.05 4.03
CA ALA A 216 16.62 -4.70 3.17
C ALA A 216 17.90 -5.43 3.58
N ARG A 217 18.20 -5.46 4.88
CA ARG A 217 19.37 -6.16 5.44
C ARG A 217 19.34 -7.65 5.11
N ARG A 218 18.21 -8.30 5.35
CA ARG A 218 18.01 -9.72 5.04
C ARG A 218 18.11 -9.97 3.54
N HIS A 219 17.53 -9.10 2.73
CA HIS A 219 17.59 -9.21 1.28
C HIS A 219 19.04 -9.22 0.75
N LEU A 220 19.89 -8.29 1.20
CA LEU A 220 21.31 -8.26 0.83
C LEU A 220 22.05 -9.54 1.27
N GLN A 221 21.70 -10.11 2.41
CA GLN A 221 22.25 -11.40 2.86
C GLN A 221 21.80 -12.55 1.94
N LEU A 222 20.52 -12.58 1.58
CA LEU A 222 19.96 -13.58 0.66
C LEU A 222 20.59 -13.48 -0.74
N LEU A 223 20.81 -12.27 -1.27
CA LEU A 223 21.54 -12.07 -2.54
C LEU A 223 22.95 -12.67 -2.45
N THR A 224 23.69 -12.33 -1.39
CA THR A 224 25.06 -12.82 -1.18
C THR A 224 25.13 -14.34 -1.09
N MET A 225 24.18 -14.96 -0.39
CA MET A 225 24.15 -16.41 -0.19
C MET A 225 23.68 -17.18 -1.44
N ASN A 226 22.64 -16.68 -2.12
CA ASN A 226 21.96 -17.43 -3.18
C ASN A 226 22.51 -17.15 -4.58
N LEU A 227 23.18 -16.01 -4.78
CA LEU A 227 23.68 -15.54 -6.07
C LEU A 227 25.21 -15.38 -6.08
N LYS A 228 25.94 -16.08 -5.20
CA LYS A 228 27.41 -16.04 -5.14
C LYS A 228 28.09 -16.31 -6.48
N THR A 229 27.52 -17.22 -7.29
CA THR A 229 28.00 -17.58 -8.63
C THR A 229 27.46 -16.69 -9.75
N ASN A 230 26.54 -15.76 -9.42
CA ASN A 230 25.79 -14.92 -10.36
C ASN A 230 25.70 -13.48 -9.84
N GLN A 231 26.84 -12.89 -9.46
CA GLN A 231 26.89 -11.57 -8.83
C GLN A 231 26.38 -10.45 -9.76
N GLU A 232 26.42 -10.65 -11.07
CA GLU A 232 25.81 -9.76 -12.06
C GLU A 232 24.32 -9.52 -11.82
N LEU A 233 23.62 -10.49 -11.21
CA LEU A 233 22.20 -10.41 -10.90
C LEU A 233 21.89 -9.52 -9.68
N PHE A 234 22.91 -9.11 -8.91
CA PHE A 234 22.71 -8.15 -7.81
C PHE A 234 22.17 -6.82 -8.34
N ALA A 235 22.57 -6.47 -9.57
CA ALA A 235 22.13 -5.26 -10.24
C ALA A 235 20.63 -5.27 -10.61
N PHE A 236 19.95 -6.42 -10.44
CA PHE A 236 18.52 -6.66 -10.67
C PHE A 236 17.80 -7.09 -9.37
N SER A 237 18.30 -6.65 -8.22
CA SER A 237 17.82 -7.04 -6.89
C SER A 237 16.31 -6.90 -6.69
N ASP A 238 15.68 -5.94 -7.37
CA ASP A 238 14.22 -5.70 -7.28
C ASP A 238 13.39 -6.91 -7.74
N LEU A 239 13.92 -7.73 -8.65
CA LEU A 239 13.26 -8.95 -9.13
C LEU A 239 13.25 -10.08 -8.10
N PHE A 240 14.10 -9.96 -7.09
CA PHE A 240 14.24 -10.94 -6.02
C PHE A 240 13.57 -10.47 -4.73
N PHE A 241 13.58 -9.17 -4.45
CA PHE A 241 13.22 -8.63 -3.14
C PHE A 241 11.84 -9.05 -2.65
N SER A 242 10.77 -8.71 -3.37
CA SER A 242 9.41 -9.01 -2.90
C SER A 242 9.12 -10.51 -2.87
N ILE A 243 9.68 -11.27 -3.83
CA ILE A 243 9.56 -12.73 -3.88
C ILE A 243 10.22 -13.36 -2.65
N TRP A 244 11.38 -12.86 -2.25
CA TRP A 244 12.14 -13.41 -1.14
C TRP A 244 11.68 -12.96 0.25
N LEU A 245 10.68 -12.09 0.33
CA LEU A 245 9.97 -11.85 1.59
C LEU A 245 9.06 -13.02 1.98
N ASN A 246 8.78 -13.95 1.04
CA ASN A 246 7.80 -15.01 1.21
C ASN A 246 6.48 -14.48 1.80
N ASP A 247 6.04 -13.34 1.25
CA ASP A 247 4.78 -12.71 1.59
C ASP A 247 4.21 -11.92 0.40
N ILE A 248 2.89 -11.73 0.33
CA ILE A 248 2.24 -11.02 -0.80
C ILE A 248 2.23 -9.51 -0.56
N PRO A 249 2.92 -8.67 -1.34
CA PRO A 249 2.98 -7.23 -1.08
C PRO A 249 1.58 -6.59 -0.99
N SER A 250 1.41 -5.62 -0.08
CA SER A 250 0.21 -4.76 -0.03
C SER A 250 0.38 -3.66 -1.08
N GLN A 251 -0.29 -3.81 -2.21
CA GLN A 251 -0.11 -2.91 -3.37
C GLN A 251 -1.29 -1.95 -3.51
N MET A 252 -1.01 -0.68 -3.70
CA MET A 252 -1.97 0.38 -3.92
C MET A 252 -2.03 0.73 -5.42
N LEU A 253 -3.25 0.77 -5.98
CA LEU A 253 -3.49 1.28 -7.32
C LEU A 253 -3.47 2.81 -7.31
N VAL A 254 -2.60 3.40 -8.11
CA VAL A 254 -2.43 4.85 -8.23
C VAL A 254 -2.38 5.30 -9.69
N ASN A 255 -2.69 6.56 -9.94
CA ASN A 255 -2.50 7.19 -11.25
C ASN A 255 -1.07 7.73 -11.34
N LEU A 256 -0.13 6.91 -11.82
CA LEU A 256 1.27 7.30 -11.90
C LEU A 256 1.47 8.55 -12.77
N ARG A 257 2.16 9.55 -12.21
CA ARG A 257 2.56 10.79 -12.88
C ARG A 257 4.07 10.82 -12.97
N SER A 258 4.59 11.07 -14.16
CA SER A 258 6.04 11.17 -14.34
C SER A 258 6.52 12.59 -14.05
N LEU A 259 7.67 12.71 -13.37
CA LEU A 259 8.38 13.98 -13.19
C LEU A 259 9.12 14.43 -14.45
N SER A 260 9.25 13.56 -15.45
CA SER A 260 10.00 13.84 -16.66
C SER A 260 9.13 14.52 -17.73
N MET A 261 8.83 15.81 -17.57
CA MET A 261 8.07 16.55 -18.58
C MET A 261 8.87 16.91 -19.85
N ASN A 262 10.21 16.79 -19.85
CA ASN A 262 11.08 17.20 -20.97
C ASN A 262 12.34 16.32 -21.11
N VAL A 263 12.21 15.00 -21.19
CA VAL A 263 13.36 14.15 -21.52
C VAL A 263 13.50 14.11 -23.04
N ASN A 264 14.60 14.66 -23.55
CA ASN A 264 15.05 14.37 -24.92
C ASN A 264 14.96 12.85 -25.13
N LYS A 265 14.30 12.40 -26.20
CA LYS A 265 14.00 10.99 -26.57
C LYS A 265 15.18 9.99 -26.52
N THR A 266 16.38 10.43 -26.13
CA THR A 266 17.64 9.68 -26.12
C THR A 266 17.95 8.93 -24.82
N ASP A 267 17.30 9.25 -23.68
CA ASP A 267 17.44 8.46 -22.44
C ASP A 267 16.29 7.43 -22.35
N THR A 268 16.37 6.38 -23.16
CA THR A 268 15.49 5.22 -22.99
C THR A 268 15.85 4.50 -21.68
N PRO A 269 14.86 4.17 -20.83
CA PRO A 269 15.14 3.46 -19.59
C PRO A 269 15.69 2.07 -19.93
N PHE A 270 16.64 1.56 -19.13
CA PHE A 270 17.21 0.24 -19.36
C PHE A 270 16.14 -0.87 -19.41
N SER A 271 15.03 -0.68 -18.69
CA SER A 271 13.87 -1.57 -18.69
C SER A 271 13.17 -1.73 -20.04
N SER A 272 13.42 -0.85 -21.02
CA SER A 272 12.86 -0.94 -22.37
C SER A 272 13.75 -1.70 -23.37
N THR A 273 14.89 -2.26 -22.92
CA THR A 273 15.84 -2.98 -23.79
C THR A 273 15.51 -4.47 -23.89
N ASN A 274 15.84 -5.11 -25.01
CA ASN A 274 15.68 -6.56 -25.16
C ASN A 274 16.53 -7.35 -24.15
N GLU A 275 17.73 -6.87 -23.87
CA GLU A 275 18.62 -7.47 -22.86
C GLU A 275 17.96 -7.49 -21.48
N PHE A 276 17.28 -6.41 -21.10
CA PHE A 276 16.55 -6.36 -19.84
C PHE A 276 15.48 -7.46 -19.75
N TYR A 277 14.74 -7.74 -20.82
CA TYR A 277 13.73 -8.80 -20.80
C TYR A 277 14.31 -10.19 -20.53
N ASP A 278 15.47 -10.51 -21.11
CA ASP A 278 16.13 -11.79 -20.88
C ASP A 278 16.64 -11.91 -19.44
N PHE A 279 17.30 -10.87 -18.92
CA PHE A 279 17.72 -10.82 -17.52
C PHE A 279 16.54 -10.86 -16.55
N GLN A 280 15.45 -10.16 -16.89
CA GLN A 280 14.25 -10.09 -16.08
C GLN A 280 13.62 -11.48 -15.94
N LYS A 281 13.45 -12.17 -17.08
CA LYS A 281 12.91 -13.52 -17.13
C LYS A 281 13.77 -14.51 -16.37
N ALA A 282 15.09 -14.49 -16.59
CA ALA A 282 16.01 -15.38 -15.90
C ALA A 282 15.99 -15.14 -14.37
N SER A 283 16.06 -13.88 -13.95
CA SER A 283 16.09 -13.49 -12.53
C SER A 283 14.80 -13.87 -11.81
N SER A 284 13.64 -13.62 -12.43
CA SER A 284 12.35 -13.88 -11.78
C SER A 284 12.07 -15.38 -11.63
N VAL A 285 12.42 -16.19 -12.64
CA VAL A 285 12.36 -17.66 -12.54
C VAL A 285 13.33 -18.17 -11.48
N LEU A 286 14.54 -17.61 -11.43
CA LEU A 286 15.54 -17.99 -10.43
C LEU A 286 15.09 -17.63 -9.01
N ALA A 287 14.47 -16.45 -8.82
CA ALA A 287 13.97 -15.98 -7.54
C ALA A 287 12.99 -16.98 -6.91
N ILE A 288 11.96 -17.37 -7.68
CA ILE A 288 10.93 -18.30 -7.19
C ILE A 288 11.49 -19.72 -7.01
N ARG A 289 12.40 -20.18 -7.89
CA ARG A 289 13.06 -21.50 -7.73
C ARG A 289 13.89 -21.57 -6.46
N LYS A 290 14.66 -20.52 -6.14
CA LYS A 290 15.50 -20.48 -4.93
C LYS A 290 14.65 -20.49 -3.66
N LEU A 291 13.56 -19.72 -3.64
CA LEU A 291 12.62 -19.72 -2.53
C LEU A 291 11.97 -21.10 -2.34
N GLU A 292 11.35 -21.63 -3.41
CA GLU A 292 10.62 -22.89 -3.38
C GLU A 292 11.51 -24.07 -2.94
N TYR A 293 12.73 -24.15 -3.49
CA TYR A 293 13.70 -25.16 -3.12
C TYR A 293 14.10 -25.07 -1.65
N SER A 294 14.34 -23.84 -1.15
CA SER A 294 14.72 -23.62 0.24
C SER A 294 13.61 -24.00 1.22
N LEU A 295 12.35 -23.72 0.86
CA LEU A 295 11.18 -24.10 1.64
C LEU A 295 10.96 -25.62 1.67
N ARG A 296 11.16 -26.32 0.54
CA ARG A 296 11.07 -27.79 0.50
C ARG A 296 12.12 -28.50 1.34
N LEU A 297 13.33 -27.96 1.38
CA LEU A 297 14.41 -28.56 2.16
C LEU A 297 14.19 -28.43 3.68
N ASN A 298 13.27 -27.56 4.13
CA ASN A 298 12.93 -27.32 5.53
C ASN A 298 14.17 -27.21 6.43
N GLN A 299 15.22 -26.57 5.91
CA GLN A 299 16.54 -26.61 6.52
C GLN A 299 16.64 -25.59 7.65
N SER A 300 16.51 -26.10 8.87
CA SER A 300 16.94 -25.50 10.14
C SER A 300 18.45 -25.13 10.19
N THR A 301 19.17 -25.28 9.08
CA THR A 301 20.63 -25.12 8.97
C THR A 301 21.08 -23.82 8.27
N MET A 302 20.17 -23.04 7.66
CA MET A 302 20.55 -21.72 7.12
C MET A 302 20.36 -20.62 8.18
N THR A 303 21.41 -19.86 8.46
CA THR A 303 21.38 -18.72 9.40
C THR A 303 20.51 -17.56 8.91
N VAL A 304 20.18 -17.54 7.61
CA VAL A 304 19.27 -16.56 6.98
C VAL A 304 18.22 -17.35 6.21
N SER A 305 16.97 -17.27 6.67
CA SER A 305 15.82 -17.96 6.07
C SER A 305 14.99 -17.04 5.18
N PHE A 306 13.98 -17.61 4.52
CA PHE A 306 12.87 -16.90 3.88
C PHE A 306 11.65 -16.93 4.82
N PRO A 307 11.67 -16.19 5.95
CA PRO A 307 10.61 -16.29 6.94
C PRO A 307 9.32 -15.73 6.36
N ARG A 308 8.23 -16.48 6.53
CA ARG A 308 6.89 -15.98 6.25
C ARG A 308 6.40 -15.14 7.42
N GLN A 309 5.73 -14.03 7.11
CA GLN A 309 4.90 -13.34 8.10
C GLN A 309 3.66 -14.19 8.38
N GLN A 310 3.60 -14.83 9.56
CA GLN A 310 2.51 -15.74 9.92
C GLN A 310 1.19 -15.02 10.23
N TYR A 311 1.26 -13.75 10.61
CA TYR A 311 0.11 -12.96 11.04
C TYR A 311 0.03 -11.67 10.23
N ARG A 312 -0.84 -11.67 9.22
CA ARG A 312 -1.30 -10.45 8.56
C ARG A 312 -2.45 -9.85 9.35
N ARG A 313 -2.45 -8.53 9.47
CA ARG A 313 -3.53 -7.81 10.13
C ARG A 313 -4.78 -7.76 9.25
N PHE A 314 -4.60 -7.58 7.95
CA PHE A 314 -5.69 -7.45 6.99
C PHE A 314 -5.70 -8.60 5.97
N PRO A 315 -6.88 -9.00 5.46
CA PRO A 315 -6.96 -9.89 4.31
C PRO A 315 -6.33 -9.22 3.07
N TYR A 316 -6.05 -10.01 2.03
CA TYR A 316 -5.59 -9.46 0.75
C TYR A 316 -6.67 -8.53 0.20
N CYS A 317 -6.31 -7.27 0.05
CA CYS A 317 -7.22 -6.24 -0.46
C CYS A 317 -6.57 -5.52 -1.63
N VAL A 318 -7.41 -5.15 -2.60
CA VAL A 318 -7.07 -4.10 -3.56
C VAL A 318 -7.33 -2.75 -2.92
N LYS A 319 -6.40 -1.80 -3.06
CA LYS A 319 -6.44 -0.48 -2.40
C LYS A 319 -6.25 0.64 -3.42
N SER A 320 -6.87 1.79 -3.17
CA SER A 320 -6.68 3.03 -3.94
C SER A 320 -6.73 4.23 -3.02
N PRO A 321 -5.83 5.21 -3.18
CA PRO A 321 -5.90 6.46 -2.45
C PRO A 321 -6.99 7.33 -3.03
N SER A 322 -7.57 8.20 -2.20
CA SER A 322 -8.40 9.29 -2.68
C SER A 322 -7.59 10.26 -3.54
N LEU A 323 -8.26 11.06 -4.36
CA LEU A 323 -7.61 12.09 -5.18
C LEU A 323 -6.82 13.12 -4.34
N LYS A 324 -7.22 13.33 -3.09
CA LYS A 324 -6.62 14.27 -2.14
C LYS A 324 -5.60 13.62 -1.20
N ASP A 325 -5.37 12.32 -1.32
CA ASP A 325 -4.47 11.56 -0.44
C ASP A 325 -4.87 11.66 1.05
N ASP A 326 -6.18 11.64 1.33
CA ASP A 326 -6.78 11.84 2.65
C ASP A 326 -7.58 10.63 3.16
N PHE A 327 -7.81 9.61 2.33
CA PHE A 327 -8.32 8.30 2.74
C PHE A 327 -7.94 7.20 1.74
N ILE A 328 -8.07 5.94 2.15
CA ILE A 328 -7.86 4.76 1.30
C ILE A 328 -9.21 4.07 1.09
N PHE A 329 -9.60 3.87 -0.17
CA PHE A 329 -10.65 2.94 -0.53
C PHE A 329 -10.07 1.55 -0.73
N TYR A 330 -10.67 0.51 -0.15
CA TYR A 330 -10.19 -0.86 -0.29
C TYR A 330 -11.29 -1.92 -0.27
N SER A 331 -11.00 -3.09 -0.85
CA SER A 331 -11.92 -4.23 -0.88
C SER A 331 -11.16 -5.55 -0.92
N ASN A 332 -11.73 -6.59 -0.31
CA ASN A 332 -11.25 -7.98 -0.43
C ASN A 332 -11.64 -8.65 -1.76
N VAL A 333 -12.41 -8.00 -2.63
CA VAL A 333 -12.81 -8.55 -3.92
C VAL A 333 -11.71 -8.28 -4.95
N LEU A 334 -10.78 -9.23 -5.06
CA LEU A 334 -9.63 -9.17 -5.95
C LEU A 334 -10.03 -9.43 -7.42
N PRO A 335 -9.29 -8.88 -8.40
CA PRO A 335 -9.54 -9.17 -9.82
C PRO A 335 -9.16 -10.60 -10.22
N ILE A 336 -8.33 -11.26 -9.41
CA ILE A 336 -7.82 -12.61 -9.59
C ILE A 336 -7.95 -13.33 -8.24
N ASP A 337 -8.53 -14.53 -8.26
CA ASP A 337 -8.68 -15.39 -7.08
C ASP A 337 -7.36 -16.12 -6.79
N ILE A 338 -6.39 -15.39 -6.25
CA ILE A 338 -5.01 -15.85 -6.04
C ILE A 338 -4.90 -17.06 -5.11
N GLU A 339 -5.84 -17.25 -4.18
CA GLU A 339 -5.84 -18.36 -3.23
C GLU A 339 -6.14 -19.71 -3.89
N HIS A 340 -6.87 -19.68 -5.01
CA HIS A 340 -7.29 -20.88 -5.74
C HIS A 340 -6.45 -21.15 -6.99
N ILE A 341 -5.37 -20.40 -7.22
CA ILE A 341 -4.46 -20.65 -8.34
C ILE A 341 -3.36 -21.60 -7.87
N PRO A 342 -3.39 -22.90 -8.26
CA PRO A 342 -2.34 -23.82 -7.90
C PRO A 342 -1.01 -23.36 -8.51
N PHE A 343 0.08 -23.66 -7.80
CA PHE A 343 1.43 -23.41 -8.28
C PHE A 343 2.21 -24.71 -8.40
N ASP A 344 2.76 -24.93 -9.60
CA ASP A 344 3.74 -25.96 -9.90
C ASP A 344 4.95 -25.33 -10.58
N ILE A 345 6.10 -25.31 -9.89
CA ILE A 345 7.33 -24.68 -10.39
C ILE A 345 7.77 -25.19 -11.79
N THR A 346 7.46 -26.44 -12.14
CA THR A 346 7.85 -27.03 -13.43
C THR A 346 7.06 -26.43 -14.60
N ARG A 347 5.80 -26.09 -14.36
CA ARG A 347 4.86 -25.58 -15.36
C ARG A 347 4.71 -24.07 -15.31
N ASP A 348 4.74 -23.52 -14.10
CA ASP A 348 4.28 -22.17 -13.78
C ASP A 348 5.42 -21.19 -13.55
N ALA A 349 6.69 -21.63 -13.61
CA ALA A 349 7.83 -20.71 -13.51
C ALA A 349 7.76 -19.55 -14.52
N LYS A 350 7.19 -19.79 -15.71
CA LYS A 350 6.99 -18.75 -16.73
C LYS A 350 5.93 -17.71 -16.35
N ARG A 351 5.06 -17.97 -15.37
CA ARG A 351 4.12 -16.96 -14.86
C ARG A 351 4.86 -15.77 -14.26
N ALA A 352 6.07 -15.97 -13.72
CA ALA A 352 6.92 -14.93 -13.14
C ALA A 352 7.64 -14.06 -14.18
N THR A 353 7.13 -13.91 -15.41
CA THR A 353 7.90 -13.29 -16.51
C THR A 353 7.12 -12.19 -17.19
N TYR A 354 7.82 -11.15 -17.64
CA TYR A 354 7.20 -9.98 -18.28
C TYR A 354 6.42 -10.30 -19.56
N ILE A 355 6.74 -11.43 -20.22
CA ILE A 355 6.00 -11.91 -21.40
C ILE A 355 4.61 -12.46 -21.07
N ASN A 356 4.31 -12.72 -19.78
CA ASN A 356 2.97 -13.11 -19.32
C ASN A 356 2.07 -11.86 -19.23
N VAL A 357 1.88 -11.17 -20.35
CA VAL A 357 1.15 -9.91 -20.41
C VAL A 357 -0.34 -10.16 -20.14
N PRO A 358 -0.95 -9.43 -19.20
CA PRO A 358 -2.39 -9.49 -18.97
C PRO A 358 -3.18 -9.27 -20.26
N SER A 359 -4.11 -10.17 -20.55
CA SER A 359 -4.97 -10.06 -21.73
C SER A 359 -6.34 -10.69 -21.49
N GLY A 360 -7.25 -10.50 -22.44
CA GLY A 360 -8.59 -11.07 -22.41
C GLY A 360 -9.62 -10.27 -21.58
N PRO A 361 -10.85 -10.79 -21.48
CA PRO A 361 -11.99 -10.03 -20.97
C PRO A 361 -11.89 -9.69 -19.47
N ASN A 362 -11.20 -10.50 -18.67
CA ASN A 362 -11.00 -10.21 -17.24
C ASN A 362 -10.12 -8.98 -17.04
N TYR A 363 -9.01 -8.91 -17.79
CA TYR A 363 -8.09 -7.79 -17.75
C TYR A 363 -8.76 -6.52 -18.26
N ILE A 364 -9.44 -6.57 -19.41
CA ILE A 364 -10.18 -5.42 -19.96
C ILE A 364 -11.23 -4.91 -18.97
N HIS A 365 -11.96 -5.82 -18.32
CA HIS A 365 -12.94 -5.46 -17.30
C HIS A 365 -12.26 -4.76 -16.11
N PHE A 366 -11.16 -5.32 -15.59
CA PHE A 366 -10.44 -4.72 -14.47
C PHE A 366 -9.92 -3.31 -14.81
N ILE A 367 -9.33 -3.12 -15.99
CA ILE A 367 -8.85 -1.80 -16.43
C ILE A 367 -9.97 -0.75 -16.39
N ASN A 368 -11.17 -1.12 -16.83
CA ASN A 368 -12.31 -0.20 -16.90
C ASN A 368 -13.01 0.04 -15.55
N TYR A 369 -12.91 -0.88 -14.60
CA TYR A 369 -13.74 -0.91 -13.39
C TYR A 369 -12.95 -1.19 -12.09
N ASN A 370 -11.67 -0.85 -12.03
CA ASN A 370 -10.81 -1.01 -10.85
C ASN A 370 -11.16 -0.03 -9.70
N THR A 371 -10.50 -0.17 -8.56
CA THR A 371 -10.83 0.60 -7.34
C THR A 371 -10.54 2.10 -7.44
N LEU A 372 -9.68 2.56 -8.36
CA LEU A 372 -9.51 4.00 -8.60
C LEU A 372 -10.81 4.65 -9.09
N LYS A 373 -11.67 3.88 -9.76
CA LYS A 373 -12.98 4.33 -10.26
C LYS A 373 -14.01 4.57 -9.17
N ALA A 374 -13.68 4.29 -7.92
CA ALA A 374 -14.52 4.67 -6.79
C ALA A 374 -14.10 6.02 -6.19
N VAL A 375 -12.89 6.51 -6.52
CA VAL A 375 -12.22 7.64 -5.85
C VAL A 375 -11.58 8.63 -6.84
N ASP A 376 -11.98 8.59 -8.10
CA ASP A 376 -11.50 9.48 -9.18
C ASP A 376 -12.32 10.77 -9.30
N ASN A 377 -13.31 10.99 -8.44
CA ASN A 377 -14.20 12.15 -8.43
C ASN A 377 -15.02 12.30 -9.74
N ASP A 378 -15.26 11.19 -10.44
CA ASP A 378 -16.08 11.13 -11.65
C ASP A 378 -17.35 10.29 -11.39
N ARG A 379 -18.51 10.95 -11.43
CA ARG A 379 -19.82 10.30 -11.21
C ARG A 379 -20.21 9.30 -12.29
N THR A 380 -19.50 9.30 -13.41
CA THR A 380 -19.79 8.43 -14.56
C THR A 380 -19.01 7.13 -14.51
N THR A 381 -17.98 7.05 -13.66
CA THR A 381 -17.17 5.85 -13.44
C THR A 381 -17.54 5.20 -12.10
N CYS A 382 -17.29 3.89 -11.99
CA CYS A 382 -17.52 3.15 -10.74
C CYS A 382 -16.50 2.02 -10.61
N TRP A 383 -16.10 1.69 -9.38
CA TRP A 383 -15.53 0.37 -9.14
C TRP A 383 -16.63 -0.68 -9.31
N ARG A 384 -16.37 -1.66 -10.16
CA ARG A 384 -17.31 -2.73 -10.46
C ARG A 384 -16.53 -4.04 -10.62
N PRO A 385 -16.33 -4.83 -9.56
CA PRO A 385 -15.57 -6.06 -9.66
C PRO A 385 -16.28 -7.06 -10.57
N LYS A 386 -15.51 -7.98 -11.16
CA LYS A 386 -16.09 -9.04 -12.00
C LYS A 386 -16.72 -10.11 -11.10
N GLY A 387 -17.95 -10.50 -11.42
CA GLY A 387 -18.69 -11.53 -10.69
C GLY A 387 -19.79 -10.96 -9.80
N LEU A 388 -20.42 -11.84 -9.04
CA LEU A 388 -21.48 -11.53 -8.10
C LEU A 388 -20.89 -11.36 -6.69
N VAL A 389 -21.49 -10.50 -5.88
CA VAL A 389 -21.13 -10.32 -4.47
C VAL A 389 -21.37 -11.63 -3.71
N LYS A 390 -20.34 -12.12 -3.05
CA LYS A 390 -20.39 -13.31 -2.18
C LYS A 390 -20.59 -12.87 -0.73
N LYS A 391 -21.05 -13.81 0.10
CA LYS A 391 -21.08 -13.61 1.56
C LYS A 391 -19.67 -13.35 2.07
N GLY A 392 -19.49 -12.27 2.84
CA GLY A 392 -18.20 -11.85 3.38
C GLY A 392 -17.37 -10.95 2.45
N ASP A 393 -17.85 -10.68 1.24
CA ASP A 393 -17.27 -9.63 0.41
C ASP A 393 -17.57 -8.27 1.04
N PHE A 394 -16.59 -7.37 1.04
CA PHE A 394 -16.75 -6.02 1.55
C PHE A 394 -16.01 -5.00 0.72
N PHE A 395 -16.41 -3.75 0.87
CA PHE A 395 -15.58 -2.58 0.55
C PHE A 395 -15.55 -1.65 1.75
N ALA A 396 -14.49 -0.87 1.88
CA ALA A 396 -14.22 -0.10 3.08
C ALA A 396 -13.38 1.16 2.80
N ILE A 397 -13.37 2.04 3.79
CA ILE A 397 -12.59 3.28 3.82
C ILE A 397 -11.69 3.23 5.06
N ASP A 398 -10.42 3.60 4.89
CA ASP A 398 -9.47 3.93 5.96
C ASP A 398 -9.20 5.44 5.91
N PHE A 399 -9.61 6.18 6.95
CA PHE A 399 -9.41 7.63 7.09
C PHE A 399 -7.99 8.02 7.54
N LEU A 400 -7.03 7.12 7.44
CA LEU A 400 -5.60 7.25 7.79
C LEU A 400 -5.32 7.32 9.30
N TYR A 401 -6.22 7.96 10.05
CA TYR A 401 -6.20 8.16 11.50
C TYR A 401 -7.61 8.07 12.05
N ILE A 402 -7.74 7.93 13.37
CA ILE A 402 -9.03 8.08 14.04
C ILE A 402 -9.55 9.50 13.83
N GLN A 403 -10.74 9.61 13.25
CA GLN A 403 -11.44 10.86 13.00
C GLN A 403 -12.67 10.93 13.91
N THR A 404 -13.13 12.15 14.21
CA THR A 404 -14.35 12.39 14.97
C THR A 404 -15.30 13.29 14.17
N ASN A 405 -16.61 13.20 14.42
CA ASN A 405 -17.62 14.07 13.81
C ASN A 405 -17.59 14.11 12.27
N ILE A 406 -17.18 13.01 11.64
CA ILE A 406 -17.16 12.87 10.19
C ILE A 406 -18.58 12.84 9.64
N ILE A 407 -18.80 13.59 8.57
CA ILE A 407 -19.87 13.31 7.63
C ILE A 407 -19.22 12.77 6.36
N PHE A 408 -19.63 11.59 5.93
CA PHE A 408 -19.20 11.07 4.65
C PHE A 408 -20.40 10.69 3.78
N SER A 409 -20.21 10.85 2.48
CA SER A 409 -21.20 10.48 1.49
C SER A 409 -20.57 9.59 0.43
N LEU A 410 -21.35 8.62 -0.04
CA LEU A 410 -20.98 7.66 -1.05
C LEU A 410 -22.06 7.63 -2.13
N ILE A 411 -21.65 7.69 -3.40
CA ILE A 411 -22.53 7.44 -4.54
C ILE A 411 -22.46 5.97 -4.93
N ILE A 412 -23.61 5.31 -4.93
CA ILE A 412 -23.78 3.88 -5.14
C ILE A 412 -24.66 3.62 -6.36
N GLY A 413 -24.20 2.77 -7.28
CA GLY A 413 -24.96 2.35 -8.47
C GLY A 413 -25.66 1.00 -8.37
N HIS A 414 -25.48 0.26 -7.26
CA HIS A 414 -26.15 -1.03 -7.04
C HIS A 414 -27.55 -0.86 -6.41
N SER A 415 -28.40 -1.88 -6.51
CA SER A 415 -29.81 -1.77 -6.12
C SER A 415 -30.02 -1.53 -4.62
N GLN A 416 -31.20 -1.02 -4.26
CA GLN A 416 -31.64 -0.90 -2.87
C GLN A 416 -31.58 -2.24 -2.12
N LYS A 417 -31.77 -3.36 -2.82
CA LYS A 417 -31.67 -4.70 -2.23
C LYS A 417 -30.25 -5.00 -1.77
N VAL A 418 -29.25 -4.67 -2.59
CA VAL A 418 -27.84 -4.79 -2.18
C VAL A 418 -27.60 -3.86 -0.99
N GLN A 419 -28.00 -2.59 -1.05
CA GLN A 419 -27.75 -1.64 0.05
C GLN A 419 -28.34 -2.09 1.39
N SER A 420 -29.61 -2.51 1.39
CA SER A 420 -30.29 -3.01 2.60
C SER A 420 -29.73 -4.33 3.14
N SER A 421 -28.92 -5.04 2.34
CA SER A 421 -28.25 -6.28 2.76
C SER A 421 -26.85 -6.08 3.36
N LEU A 422 -26.28 -4.87 3.22
CA LEU A 422 -24.94 -4.56 3.70
C LEU A 422 -24.98 -4.29 5.19
N ASN A 423 -24.12 -5.00 5.92
CA ASN A 423 -23.81 -4.69 7.29
C ASN A 423 -22.72 -3.63 7.30
N ILE A 424 -23.09 -2.40 7.68
CA ILE A 424 -22.14 -1.32 7.89
C ILE A 424 -21.40 -1.59 9.21
N ARG A 425 -20.08 -1.43 9.22
CA ARG A 425 -19.26 -1.67 10.41
C ARG A 425 -18.24 -0.57 10.55
N ILE A 426 -17.95 -0.15 11.78
CA ILE A 426 -16.85 0.76 12.06
C ILE A 426 -15.77 0.06 12.88
N SER A 427 -14.55 0.59 12.81
CA SER A 427 -13.44 0.13 13.62
C SER A 427 -12.47 1.27 13.92
N PHE A 428 -11.85 1.22 15.09
CA PHE A 428 -10.78 2.14 15.49
C PHE A 428 -9.42 1.67 14.96
N ASP A 429 -9.24 0.36 14.83
CA ASP A 429 -7.94 -0.29 14.60
C ASP A 429 -7.95 -1.27 13.40
N GLY A 430 -9.08 -1.44 12.72
CA GLY A 430 -9.24 -2.35 11.59
C GLY A 430 -9.29 -3.84 11.97
N MET A 431 -9.18 -4.18 13.25
CA MET A 431 -9.24 -5.55 13.78
C MET A 431 -10.54 -5.81 14.51
N TRP A 432 -10.93 -4.87 15.37
CA TRP A 432 -12.17 -4.97 16.13
C TRP A 432 -13.27 -4.17 15.46
N TRP A 433 -14.25 -4.88 14.91
CA TRP A 433 -15.33 -4.30 14.11
C TRP A 433 -16.65 -4.29 14.87
N ILE A 434 -17.30 -3.13 14.91
CA ILE A 434 -18.59 -2.90 15.57
C ILE A 434 -19.68 -2.81 14.51
N SER A 435 -20.72 -3.63 14.63
CA SER A 435 -21.79 -3.81 13.63
C SER A 435 -22.95 -2.80 13.81
N HIS A 436 -23.47 -2.29 12.69
CA HIS A 436 -24.49 -1.22 12.58
C HIS A 436 -25.91 -1.60 13.04
N GLN A 437 -26.20 -2.80 13.55
CA GLN A 437 -27.52 -3.04 14.17
C GLN A 437 -27.82 -2.07 15.34
N SER A 438 -26.79 -1.37 15.83
CA SER A 438 -26.83 -0.30 16.84
C SER A 438 -26.94 1.14 16.31
N LEU A 439 -26.79 1.37 14.99
CA LEU A 439 -26.79 2.70 14.37
C LEU A 439 -28.17 2.98 13.76
N LYS A 440 -29.16 3.20 14.61
CA LYS A 440 -30.51 3.60 14.19
C LYS A 440 -30.45 4.98 13.51
N ASP A 441 -31.25 5.15 12.46
CA ASP A 441 -31.46 6.41 11.74
C ASP A 441 -30.28 6.95 10.93
N THR A 442 -29.53 6.09 10.23
CA THR A 442 -28.82 6.57 9.03
C THR A 442 -29.88 7.18 8.11
N VAL A 443 -29.89 8.50 7.99
CA VAL A 443 -30.68 9.18 6.97
C VAL A 443 -30.03 8.81 5.64
N ILE A 444 -30.45 7.67 5.07
CA ILE A 444 -30.30 7.45 3.65
C ILE A 444 -31.23 8.48 3.04
N ASP A 445 -30.69 9.66 2.75
CA ASP A 445 -31.35 10.68 1.97
C ASP A 445 -31.40 10.17 0.52
N VAL A 446 -32.21 9.11 0.33
CA VAL A 446 -32.57 8.61 -0.98
C VAL A 446 -33.38 9.75 -1.56
N ASN A 447 -32.76 10.61 -2.36
CA ASN A 447 -33.51 11.48 -3.25
C ASN A 447 -34.43 10.57 -4.07
N GLN A 448 -35.71 10.50 -3.69
CA GLN A 448 -36.70 9.54 -4.20
C GLN A 448 -37.16 9.84 -5.63
N ASN A 449 -36.36 10.56 -6.42
CA ASN A 449 -36.55 10.61 -7.85
C ASN A 449 -36.13 9.26 -8.44
N SER A 450 -37.11 8.37 -8.53
CA SER A 450 -37.07 6.95 -8.92
C SER A 450 -36.54 6.65 -10.33
N THR A 451 -35.82 7.58 -10.95
CA THR A 451 -35.19 7.46 -12.28
C THR A 451 -33.65 7.55 -12.22
N ALA A 452 -33.07 7.94 -11.07
CA ALA A 452 -31.63 8.05 -10.93
C ALA A 452 -30.98 6.66 -10.81
N LYS A 453 -30.08 6.33 -11.75
CA LYS A 453 -29.24 5.12 -11.75
C LYS A 453 -28.34 5.00 -10.51
N PHE A 454 -28.10 6.12 -9.82
CA PHE A 454 -27.20 6.23 -8.69
C PHE A 454 -27.92 6.82 -7.48
N GLN A 455 -27.64 6.27 -6.31
CA GLN A 455 -28.16 6.73 -5.02
C GLN A 455 -27.03 7.29 -4.18
N ARG A 456 -27.32 8.31 -3.37
CA ARG A 456 -26.37 8.89 -2.43
C ARG A 456 -26.66 8.34 -1.04
N LEU A 457 -25.69 7.64 -0.47
CA LEU A 457 -25.67 7.28 0.94
C LEU A 457 -24.93 8.36 1.70
N VAL A 458 -25.52 8.93 2.74
CA VAL A 458 -24.88 9.88 3.65
C VAL A 458 -24.85 9.26 5.03
N ILE A 459 -23.69 9.29 5.66
CA ILE A 459 -23.47 8.79 7.00
C ILE A 459 -22.88 9.93 7.81
N ASP A 460 -23.62 10.33 8.83
CA ASP A 460 -23.24 11.37 9.78
C ASP A 460 -22.92 10.70 11.12
N SER A 461 -21.64 10.60 11.43
CA SER A 461 -21.18 9.95 12.67
C SER A 461 -21.78 10.56 13.93
N ARG A 462 -22.24 11.81 13.90
CA ARG A 462 -22.89 12.48 15.04
C ARG A 462 -24.27 11.88 15.38
N GLN A 463 -24.86 11.13 14.45
CA GLN A 463 -26.07 10.35 14.68
C GLN A 463 -25.78 9.05 15.43
N PHE A 464 -24.51 8.66 15.55
CA PHE A 464 -24.11 7.49 16.31
C PHE A 464 -24.08 7.81 17.81
N SER A 465 -24.10 6.77 18.65
CA SER A 465 -23.90 6.96 20.08
C SER A 465 -22.54 7.65 20.33
N PRO A 466 -22.41 8.47 21.39
CA PRO A 466 -21.22 9.31 21.61
C PRO A 466 -19.88 8.57 21.51
N GLU A 467 -19.84 7.31 21.92
CA GLU A 467 -18.65 6.45 21.95
C GLU A 467 -18.26 5.93 20.55
N LEU A 468 -19.17 6.02 19.59
CA LEU A 468 -19.02 5.56 18.21
C LEU A 468 -18.88 6.70 17.20
N GLN A 469 -18.91 7.97 17.65
CA GLN A 469 -18.73 9.14 16.77
C GLN A 469 -17.29 9.29 16.26
N SER A 470 -16.34 8.61 16.90
CA SER A 470 -14.94 8.59 16.51
C SER A 470 -14.57 7.24 15.92
N PHE A 471 -14.01 7.19 14.71
CA PHE A 471 -13.48 5.95 14.12
C PHE A 471 -12.51 6.24 12.99
N ARG A 472 -11.70 5.23 12.65
CA ARG A 472 -10.77 5.29 11.51
C ARG A 472 -11.29 4.54 10.29
N TYR A 473 -11.97 3.43 10.51
CA TYR A 473 -12.42 2.55 9.43
C TYR A 473 -13.92 2.49 9.37
N ILE A 474 -14.45 2.42 8.16
CA ILE A 474 -15.83 2.02 7.91
C ILE A 474 -15.88 1.02 6.75
N ALA A 475 -16.61 -0.08 6.94
CA ALA A 475 -16.77 -1.16 5.99
C ALA A 475 -18.24 -1.45 5.71
N PHE A 476 -18.50 -1.90 4.48
CA PHE A 476 -19.81 -2.30 3.98
C PHE A 476 -19.73 -3.78 3.60
N ASN A 477 -20.17 -4.65 4.50
CA ASN A 477 -19.97 -6.08 4.39
C ASN A 477 -21.24 -6.81 3.94
N ALA A 478 -21.12 -7.65 2.91
CA ALA A 478 -22.22 -8.49 2.45
C ALA A 478 -22.48 -9.64 3.42
N THR A 479 -23.70 -9.68 4.00
CA THR A 479 -24.10 -10.73 4.95
C THR A 479 -24.54 -12.03 4.29
N HIS A 480 -24.84 -11.98 2.99
CA HIS A 480 -25.23 -13.10 2.15
C HIS A 480 -24.78 -12.83 0.71
N ALA A 481 -24.84 -13.86 -0.15
CA ALA A 481 -24.57 -13.70 -1.57
C ALA A 481 -25.69 -12.91 -2.26
N LEU A 482 -25.33 -12.05 -3.23
CA LEU A 482 -26.26 -11.18 -3.93
C LEU A 482 -26.15 -11.41 -5.44
N ASN A 483 -27.27 -11.29 -6.16
CA ASN A 483 -27.29 -11.45 -7.61
C ASN A 483 -26.88 -10.16 -8.36
N GLU A 484 -25.93 -9.42 -7.78
CA GLU A 484 -25.43 -8.14 -8.28
C GLU A 484 -23.95 -8.00 -7.92
N THR A 485 -23.28 -7.01 -8.51
CA THR A 485 -21.89 -6.65 -8.20
C THR A 485 -21.85 -5.33 -7.42
N PHE A 486 -20.79 -5.08 -6.66
CA PHE A 486 -20.57 -3.76 -6.06
C PHE A 486 -20.40 -2.68 -7.14
N GLN A 487 -20.86 -1.46 -6.83
CA GLN A 487 -20.82 -0.29 -7.73
C GLN A 487 -20.68 1.06 -6.98
N PRO A 488 -19.74 1.25 -6.03
CA PRO A 488 -19.43 2.57 -5.51
C PRO A 488 -18.70 3.41 -6.58
N SER A 489 -19.07 4.69 -6.68
CA SER A 489 -18.66 5.60 -7.77
C SER A 489 -17.89 6.81 -7.27
N GLU A 490 -18.37 7.46 -6.21
CA GLU A 490 -17.76 8.66 -5.66
C GLU A 490 -17.84 8.64 -4.13
N TYR A 491 -16.77 9.06 -3.47
CA TYR A 491 -16.75 9.34 -2.04
C TYR A 491 -16.47 10.82 -1.79
N GLY A 492 -17.13 11.38 -0.80
CA GLY A 492 -16.76 12.65 -0.19
C GLY A 492 -16.81 12.52 1.32
N ALA A 493 -15.77 12.93 2.02
CA ALA A 493 -15.72 13.00 3.47
C ALA A 493 -15.31 14.42 3.90
N PHE A 494 -15.90 14.91 4.98
CA PHE A 494 -15.52 16.20 5.56
C PHE A 494 -15.73 16.20 7.08
N ASN A 495 -14.79 16.84 7.76
CA ASN A 495 -14.90 17.16 9.18
C ASN A 495 -15.53 18.55 9.32
N ARG A 496 -16.56 18.69 10.15
CA ARG A 496 -17.26 19.98 10.34
C ARG A 496 -16.54 20.91 11.30
N ASP A 497 -15.69 20.39 12.17
CA ASP A 497 -15.05 21.17 13.24
C ASP A 497 -13.90 22.06 12.73
N ASP A 498 -13.42 21.83 11.50
CA ASP A 498 -12.37 22.65 10.85
C ASP A 498 -12.88 23.99 10.29
N GLY A 499 -14.16 24.35 10.48
CA GLY A 499 -14.72 25.65 10.07
C GLY A 499 -14.76 25.92 8.57
N ASN A 500 -14.10 25.09 7.76
CA ASN A 500 -14.14 25.12 6.30
C ASN A 500 -15.20 24.13 5.82
N GLN A 501 -16.40 24.65 5.54
CA GLN A 501 -17.36 23.95 4.70
C GLN A 501 -16.75 23.73 3.31
N VAL A 502 -16.10 22.59 3.08
CA VAL A 502 -15.86 22.13 1.71
C VAL A 502 -17.14 21.47 1.23
N PHE A 503 -18.10 22.28 0.80
CA PHE A 503 -19.07 21.81 -0.19
C PHE A 503 -18.27 21.44 -1.43
N ILE A 504 -17.99 20.15 -1.62
CA ILE A 504 -17.54 19.63 -2.91
C ILE A 504 -18.78 19.60 -3.83
N ASN A 505 -19.15 20.80 -4.29
CA ASN A 505 -19.90 20.99 -5.52
C ASN A 505 -18.96 21.74 -6.45
N TYR A 506 -18.34 21.02 -7.38
CA TYR A 506 -17.83 21.65 -8.60
C TYR A 506 -19.05 22.13 -9.39
N ILE A 507 -19.47 23.38 -9.14
CA ILE A 507 -20.07 24.17 -10.20
C ILE A 507 -18.87 24.74 -10.97
N GLN A 508 -18.66 24.23 -12.19
CA GLN A 508 -17.78 24.86 -13.16
C GLN A 508 -18.20 26.33 -13.34
N GLY A 509 -17.22 27.23 -13.29
CA GLY A 509 -17.37 28.56 -13.90
C GLY A 509 -16.78 29.73 -13.14
N ASN A 510 -15.50 29.99 -13.41
CA ASN A 510 -14.85 31.31 -13.39
C ASN A 510 -14.84 32.11 -12.08
N ILE A 511 -13.72 32.03 -11.35
CA ILE A 511 -13.13 33.23 -10.74
C ILE A 511 -11.64 33.27 -11.12
N GLN A 512 -11.33 34.18 -12.04
CA GLN A 512 -9.97 34.66 -12.29
C GLN A 512 -9.46 35.38 -11.03
N LEU A 513 -8.33 34.93 -10.49
CA LEU A 513 -7.45 35.83 -9.74
C LEU A 513 -6.41 36.38 -10.72
N ARG A 514 -6.69 37.58 -11.24
CA ARG A 514 -5.71 38.43 -11.93
C ARG A 514 -5.00 39.29 -10.88
N SER A 515 -3.67 39.23 -10.85
CA SER A 515 -2.88 40.47 -10.81
C SER A 515 -1.50 40.28 -11.48
N MET A 516 -1.34 41.00 -12.61
CA MET A 516 -0.11 41.54 -13.22
C MET A 516 0.96 40.55 -13.75
N HIS A 517 1.53 40.66 -14.97
CA HIS A 517 1.55 41.69 -16.01
C HIS A 517 1.52 41.05 -17.42
N SER A 518 1.06 41.82 -18.40
CA SER A 518 0.94 41.54 -19.83
C SER A 518 2.23 41.08 -20.52
N PHE A 519 2.13 40.11 -21.43
CA PHE A 519 2.75 40.17 -22.76
C PHE A 519 1.97 39.29 -23.76
N ASP A 520 1.94 39.77 -24.99
CA ASP A 520 1.08 39.44 -26.14
C ASP A 520 1.11 37.99 -26.66
N ASP A 521 -0.09 37.49 -26.97
CA ASP A 521 -0.55 36.98 -28.27
C ASP A 521 0.46 36.25 -29.19
N LYS A 522 0.23 34.94 -29.44
CA LYS A 522 -0.26 34.42 -30.74
C LYS A 522 -0.19 32.87 -30.92
N TYR A 523 -1.27 32.35 -31.52
CA TYR A 523 -1.47 31.09 -32.28
C TYR A 523 -1.77 29.74 -31.58
N THR A 524 -3.05 29.34 -31.68
CA THR A 524 -3.62 28.10 -32.26
C THR A 524 -2.64 26.92 -32.50
N THR A 525 -2.93 25.66 -32.15
CA THR A 525 -4.02 24.80 -32.66
C THR A 525 -4.02 23.49 -31.86
N TYR A 526 -5.19 22.95 -31.49
CA TYR A 526 -5.32 21.60 -30.92
C TYR A 526 -5.48 20.59 -32.04
N THR A 527 -4.61 19.58 -32.09
CA THR A 527 -4.80 18.38 -32.90
C THR A 527 -4.76 17.17 -31.96
N TYR A 528 -5.92 16.55 -31.78
CA TYR A 528 -6.03 15.23 -31.17
C TYR A 528 -5.57 14.20 -32.19
N THR A 529 -4.60 13.36 -31.81
CA THR A 529 -4.31 12.13 -32.55
C THR A 529 -4.26 10.98 -31.56
N LEU A 530 -5.36 10.20 -31.55
CA LEU A 530 -5.32 8.82 -31.10
C LEU A 530 -4.32 8.05 -31.98
N SER A 531 -3.42 7.30 -31.36
CA SER A 531 -2.79 6.17 -32.02
C SER A 531 -2.58 5.05 -31.00
N TYR A 532 -3.37 4.01 -31.22
CA TYR A 532 -3.16 2.66 -30.71
C TYR A 532 -1.78 2.13 -31.13
N LEU A 533 -1.07 1.52 -30.19
CA LEU A 533 -0.52 0.16 -30.27
C LEU A 533 0.06 -0.25 -28.91
#